data_AF-X0TR76-F1
#
_entry.id   AF-X0TR76-F1
#
_cell.length_a   1.000
_cell.length_b   1.000
_cell.length_c   1.000
_cell.angle_alpha   90.00
_cell.angle_beta   90.00
_cell.angle_gamma   90.00
#
_symmetry.space_group_name_H-M   'P 1'
#
loop_
_entity.id
_entity.type
_entity.pdbx_description
1 polymer ?
#
loop_
_entity_poly.entity_id
_entity_poly.type
_entity_poly.pdbx_seq_one_letter_code
_entity_poly.pdbx_strand_id
1 'polypeptide(L)'
;FCTAFLLVLISAAAFAGDGADHPAILISNDYEFTVENGVCSGSGTLNDPYIIENWIIDAGYDNYGIKIHGTTRAFIIRNVEISGAAKSAVYLSYVKNAKIENCIFEGNWAGVTLNFSSINRIAGCVFADNTDGIRFYFSSNNQILTNTFEDNEAAIWLDASNNNELLGNYIGNCYTGVYLNLDSEANTIVGNAFVNNVRHAYTDDPNIWDDGTEGNYWDGFKAVDADEDGIWDSPREISIDGDQDNFPLMTHPLVPAPPPATCDV
;
A
#
# COMPACT_ATOMS: atom_id res chain seq x y z
N PHE A 1 9.63 7.28 -40.15
CA PHE A 1 10.56 7.66 -39.08
C PHE A 1 10.41 6.62 -37.99
N CYS A 2 11.43 5.78 -37.81
CA CYS A 2 11.40 4.65 -36.88
C CYS A 2 11.73 5.17 -35.49
N THR A 3 10.71 5.52 -34.71
CA THR A 3 10.87 5.84 -33.28
C THR A 3 10.71 4.55 -32.51
N ALA A 4 11.82 4.05 -31.96
CA ALA A 4 11.83 3.00 -30.97
C ALA A 4 11.02 3.48 -29.76
N PHE A 5 9.88 2.83 -29.51
CA PHE A 5 9.14 3.02 -28.27
C PHE A 5 9.91 2.29 -27.17
N LEU A 6 10.45 3.09 -26.24
CA LEU A 6 11.01 2.60 -25.00
C LEU A 6 9.83 2.02 -24.19
N LEU A 7 9.71 0.70 -24.18
CA LEU A 7 8.83 -0.01 -23.27
C LEU A 7 9.40 0.25 -21.86
N VAL A 8 8.84 1.21 -21.14
CA VAL A 8 9.10 1.35 -19.70
C VAL A 8 8.31 0.22 -19.06
N LEU A 9 8.91 -0.98 -19.05
CA LEU A 9 8.66 -1.91 -17.96
C LEU A 9 9.00 -1.11 -16.71
N ILE A 10 7.99 -0.76 -15.93
CA ILE A 10 8.19 -0.50 -14.52
C ILE A 10 8.55 -1.88 -13.97
N SER A 11 9.78 -2.34 -14.21
CA SER A 11 10.41 -3.19 -13.23
C SER A 11 10.29 -2.38 -11.96
N ALA A 12 9.65 -2.93 -10.92
CA ALA A 12 9.95 -2.52 -9.56
C ALA A 12 11.45 -2.27 -9.55
N ALA A 13 11.85 -1.01 -9.45
CA ALA A 13 13.26 -0.67 -9.41
C ALA A 13 13.68 -1.28 -8.08
N ALA A 14 14.15 -2.52 -8.15
CA ALA A 14 14.82 -3.19 -7.07
C ALA A 14 15.93 -2.20 -6.72
N PHE A 15 15.71 -1.46 -5.64
CA PHE A 15 16.77 -0.76 -4.97
C PHE A 15 17.66 -1.88 -4.44
N ALA A 16 18.50 -2.43 -5.32
CA ALA A 16 19.64 -3.25 -4.97
C ALA A 16 20.67 -2.30 -4.33
N GLY A 17 20.29 -1.72 -3.19
CA GLY A 17 21.23 -1.31 -2.18
C GLY A 17 21.76 -2.59 -1.54
N ASP A 18 23.03 -2.55 -1.16
CA ASP A 18 23.79 -3.62 -0.51
C ASP A 18 23.19 -3.91 0.89
N GLY A 19 21.98 -4.48 0.91
CA GLY A 19 21.28 -4.85 2.13
C GLY A 19 22.03 -5.96 2.85
N ALA A 20 22.02 -5.94 4.17
CA ALA A 20 22.64 -6.96 4.99
C ALA A 20 21.59 -7.96 5.49
N ASP A 21 21.94 -9.23 5.54
CA ASP A 21 21.07 -10.25 6.12
C ASP A 21 20.85 -9.98 7.61
N HIS A 22 19.60 -10.07 8.07
CA HIS A 22 19.24 -9.98 9.48
C HIS A 22 18.19 -11.05 9.83
N PRO A 23 18.28 -11.72 10.99
CA PRO A 23 17.19 -12.57 11.47
C PRO A 23 15.93 -11.75 11.76
N ALA A 24 14.82 -12.42 12.08
CA ALA A 24 13.60 -11.73 12.48
C ALA A 24 13.84 -10.76 13.65
N ILE A 25 13.27 -9.56 13.57
CA ILE A 25 13.36 -8.50 14.58
C ILE A 25 12.12 -8.53 15.47
N LEU A 26 12.34 -8.55 16.78
CA LEU A 26 11.27 -8.47 17.78
C LEU A 26 11.53 -7.33 18.76
N ILE A 27 10.61 -6.37 18.80
CA ILE A 27 10.62 -5.24 19.73
C ILE A 27 9.28 -5.24 20.49
N SER A 28 9.29 -5.73 21.72
CA SER A 28 8.09 -5.91 22.54
C SER A 28 7.79 -4.72 23.45
N ASN A 29 8.72 -3.77 23.57
CA ASN A 29 8.59 -2.55 24.36
C ASN A 29 9.69 -1.53 23.99
N ASP A 30 9.58 -0.31 24.54
CA ASP A 30 10.49 0.81 24.29
C ASP A 30 11.98 0.55 24.58
N TYR A 31 12.31 -0.36 25.50
CA TYR A 31 13.72 -0.65 25.85
C TYR A 31 14.39 -1.60 24.86
N GLU A 32 13.61 -2.23 23.99
CA GLU A 32 14.10 -3.22 23.02
C GLU A 32 14.47 -2.59 21.67
N PHE A 33 14.35 -1.27 21.52
CA PHE A 33 14.95 -0.53 20.40
C PHE A 33 16.47 -0.46 20.57
N THR A 34 17.14 -1.55 20.20
CA THR A 34 18.58 -1.78 20.38
C THR A 34 19.24 -2.17 19.07
N VAL A 35 20.57 -2.07 19.02
CA VAL A 35 21.35 -2.46 17.84
C VAL A 35 21.18 -3.95 17.53
N GLU A 36 21.07 -4.78 18.57
CA GLU A 36 20.80 -6.21 18.45
C GLU A 36 19.43 -6.51 17.83
N ASN A 37 18.46 -5.59 17.96
CA ASN A 37 17.14 -5.67 17.33
C ASN A 37 17.06 -4.83 16.05
N GLY A 38 18.19 -4.69 15.33
CA GLY A 38 18.25 -4.07 14.02
C GLY A 38 18.12 -2.54 14.00
N VAL A 39 18.19 -1.86 15.14
CA VAL A 39 18.18 -0.39 15.20
C VAL A 39 19.57 0.15 14.87
N CYS A 40 19.70 0.91 13.79
CA CYS A 40 20.95 1.48 13.32
C CYS A 40 21.28 2.83 13.99
N SER A 41 20.27 3.64 14.32
CA SER A 41 20.45 4.96 14.93
C SER A 41 19.15 5.52 15.53
N GLY A 42 19.23 6.71 16.12
CA GLY A 42 18.08 7.46 16.65
C GLY A 42 17.81 7.27 18.14
N SER A 43 16.92 8.11 18.69
CA SER A 43 16.53 8.10 20.11
C SER A 43 15.04 7.85 20.36
N GLY A 44 14.25 7.66 19.29
CA GLY A 44 12.82 7.38 19.35
C GLY A 44 11.93 8.62 19.56
N THR A 45 12.49 9.82 19.40
CA THR A 45 11.71 11.07 19.43
C THR A 45 11.18 11.41 18.04
N LEU A 46 10.14 12.23 17.92
CA LEU A 46 9.62 12.63 16.59
C LEU A 46 10.66 13.31 15.69
N ASN A 47 11.64 13.99 16.28
CA ASN A 47 12.72 14.70 15.56
C ASN A 47 13.97 13.84 15.36
N ASP A 48 14.07 12.71 16.06
CA ASP A 48 15.18 11.78 16.02
C ASP A 48 14.65 10.35 16.24
N PRO A 49 13.87 9.83 15.26
CA PRO A 49 13.21 8.53 15.38
C PRO A 49 14.24 7.41 15.35
N TYR A 50 13.91 6.26 15.95
CA TYR A 50 14.73 5.06 15.75
C TYR A 50 14.73 4.65 14.29
N ILE A 51 15.88 4.27 13.76
CA ILE A 51 16.02 3.89 12.35
C ILE A 51 16.34 2.40 12.26
N ILE A 52 15.52 1.65 11.54
CA ILE A 52 15.72 0.25 11.15
C ILE A 52 15.83 0.26 9.63
N GLU A 53 17.01 -0.03 9.08
CA GLU A 53 17.25 0.17 7.65
C GLU A 53 18.25 -0.80 7.03
N ASN A 54 18.12 -1.01 5.71
CA ASN A 54 19.06 -1.77 4.88
C ASN A 54 19.19 -3.25 5.30
N TRP A 55 18.11 -3.83 5.83
CA TRP A 55 18.06 -5.26 6.19
C TRP A 55 17.35 -6.08 5.13
N ILE A 56 17.87 -7.29 4.89
CA ILE A 56 17.23 -8.36 4.14
C ILE A 56 16.83 -9.44 5.16
N ILE A 57 15.54 -9.73 5.25
CA ILE A 57 14.98 -10.67 6.23
C ILE A 57 14.17 -11.73 5.49
N ASP A 58 14.77 -12.90 5.28
CA ASP A 58 14.02 -14.11 4.95
C ASP A 58 13.47 -14.70 6.25
N ALA A 59 12.16 -14.60 6.44
CA ALA A 59 11.50 -15.12 7.62
C ALA A 59 11.44 -16.67 7.63
N GLY A 60 11.68 -17.36 6.50
CA GLY A 60 11.78 -18.82 6.47
C GLY A 60 10.60 -19.57 7.11
N TYR A 61 9.37 -19.05 6.95
CA TYR A 61 8.14 -19.49 7.62
C TYR A 61 7.99 -19.18 9.12
N ASP A 62 8.87 -18.37 9.70
CA ASP A 62 8.57 -17.71 10.96
C ASP A 62 7.32 -16.83 10.80
N ASN A 63 6.65 -16.57 11.92
CA ASN A 63 5.42 -15.78 11.87
C ASN A 63 5.66 -14.36 11.34
N TYR A 64 6.81 -13.75 11.66
CA TYR A 64 7.05 -12.34 11.37
C TYR A 64 8.50 -12.08 10.95
N GLY A 65 8.71 -11.16 10.00
CA GLY A 65 10.04 -10.61 9.73
C GLY A 65 10.41 -9.53 10.75
N ILE A 66 9.54 -8.54 10.94
CA ILE A 66 9.65 -7.51 11.98
C ILE A 66 8.34 -7.47 12.77
N LYS A 67 8.44 -7.59 14.09
CA LYS A 67 7.31 -7.40 15.00
C LYS A 67 7.61 -6.32 16.02
N ILE A 68 6.76 -5.30 16.08
CA ILE A 68 6.85 -4.22 17.05
C ILE A 68 5.53 -4.07 17.81
N HIS A 69 5.61 -3.98 19.13
CA HIS A 69 4.46 -3.95 20.01
C HIS A 69 4.56 -2.83 21.06
N GLY A 70 3.43 -2.15 21.29
CA GLY A 70 3.20 -1.36 22.50
C GLY A 70 4.09 -0.13 22.66
N THR A 71 4.28 0.64 21.59
CA THR A 71 5.13 1.84 21.62
C THR A 71 4.49 3.04 20.96
N THR A 72 4.80 4.22 21.49
CA THR A 72 4.51 5.52 20.84
C THR A 72 5.79 6.24 20.41
N ARG A 73 6.96 5.61 20.60
CA ARG A 73 8.23 6.15 20.13
C ARG A 73 8.23 6.16 18.61
N ALA A 74 8.76 7.23 18.05
CA ALA A 74 8.85 7.35 16.61
C ALA A 74 9.93 6.41 16.09
N PHE A 75 9.62 5.69 15.02
CA PHE A 75 10.60 4.87 14.33
C PHE A 75 10.34 4.85 12.83
N ILE A 76 11.39 4.61 12.06
CA ILE A 76 11.37 4.47 10.61
C ILE A 76 11.94 3.10 10.26
N ILE A 77 11.16 2.30 9.55
CA ILE A 77 11.62 1.12 8.83
C ILE A 77 11.79 1.57 7.37
N ARG A 78 13.02 1.51 6.84
CA ARG A 78 13.25 1.93 5.46
C ARG A 78 14.28 1.11 4.70
N ASN A 79 14.09 0.95 3.39
CA ASN A 79 14.98 0.14 2.56
C ASN A 79 15.20 -1.26 3.16
N VAL A 80 14.10 -1.89 3.60
CA VAL A 80 14.11 -3.25 4.14
C VAL A 80 13.39 -4.16 3.14
N GLU A 81 13.95 -5.34 2.91
CA GLU A 81 13.35 -6.41 2.13
C GLU A 81 12.94 -7.54 3.09
N ILE A 82 11.68 -7.98 3.01
CA ILE A 82 11.18 -9.10 3.82
C ILE A 82 10.37 -10.07 2.98
N SER A 83 10.70 -11.36 3.11
CA SER A 83 9.99 -12.43 2.43
C SER A 83 9.72 -13.64 3.32
N GLY A 84 8.80 -14.50 2.90
CA GLY A 84 8.56 -15.81 3.50
C GLY A 84 7.88 -15.81 4.88
N ALA A 85 7.32 -14.68 5.34
CA ALA A 85 6.66 -14.62 6.64
C ALA A 85 5.31 -15.33 6.63
N ALA A 86 5.13 -16.30 7.54
CA ALA A 86 3.91 -17.10 7.64
C ALA A 86 2.69 -16.33 8.18
N LYS A 87 2.91 -15.14 8.77
CA LYS A 87 1.83 -14.21 9.13
C LYS A 87 2.07 -12.83 8.59
N SER A 88 3.14 -12.13 8.94
CA SER A 88 3.33 -10.79 8.37
C SER A 88 4.78 -10.38 8.27
N ALA A 89 5.19 -9.81 7.14
CA ALA A 89 6.52 -9.24 6.99
C ALA A 89 6.77 -8.17 8.07
N VAL A 90 5.84 -7.23 8.24
CA VAL A 90 5.85 -6.28 9.37
C VAL A 90 4.54 -6.33 10.14
N TYR A 91 4.60 -6.70 11.43
CA TYR A 91 3.45 -6.69 12.33
C TYR A 91 3.60 -5.60 13.39
N LEU A 92 2.73 -4.58 13.33
CA LEU A 92 2.65 -3.51 14.33
C LEU A 92 1.39 -3.66 15.17
N SER A 93 1.52 -3.66 16.49
CA SER A 93 0.38 -3.74 17.41
C SER A 93 0.45 -2.74 18.55
N TYR A 94 -0.61 -1.97 18.75
CA TYR A 94 -0.63 -0.85 19.71
C TYR A 94 0.51 0.15 19.46
N VAL A 95 0.71 0.50 18.18
CA VAL A 95 1.80 1.37 17.72
C VAL A 95 1.27 2.71 17.23
N LYS A 96 2.05 3.78 17.49
CA LYS A 96 1.89 5.10 16.87
C LYS A 96 3.22 5.66 16.40
N ASN A 97 3.18 6.58 15.44
CA ASN A 97 4.32 7.31 14.90
C ASN A 97 5.33 6.42 14.15
N ALA A 98 4.89 5.29 13.60
CA ALA A 98 5.70 4.49 12.71
C ALA A 98 5.72 5.09 11.30
N LYS A 99 6.88 5.05 10.65
CA LYS A 99 7.01 5.23 9.21
C LYS A 99 7.62 3.97 8.59
N ILE A 100 7.00 3.45 7.54
CA ILE A 100 7.52 2.35 6.73
C ILE A 100 7.69 2.91 5.33
N GLU A 101 8.93 3.02 4.85
CA GLU A 101 9.25 3.77 3.64
C GLU A 101 10.20 3.00 2.72
N ASN A 102 9.91 2.93 1.42
CA ASN A 102 10.81 2.32 0.43
C ASN A 102 11.22 0.88 0.78
N CYS A 103 10.28 0.07 1.26
CA CYS A 103 10.50 -1.34 1.59
C CYS A 103 9.92 -2.27 0.51
N ILE A 104 10.41 -3.50 0.46
CA ILE A 104 9.92 -4.56 -0.42
C ILE A 104 9.40 -5.70 0.44
N PHE A 105 8.13 -6.07 0.24
CA PHE A 105 7.47 -7.16 0.97
C PHE A 105 6.91 -8.16 -0.03
N GLU A 106 7.61 -9.28 -0.20
CA GLU A 106 7.33 -10.27 -1.25
C GLU A 106 7.05 -11.67 -0.68
N GLY A 107 6.00 -12.35 -1.17
CA GLY A 107 5.77 -13.76 -0.83
C GLY A 107 5.42 -14.01 0.64
N ASN A 108 4.74 -13.07 1.30
CA ASN A 108 4.30 -13.20 2.70
C ASN A 108 2.81 -13.51 2.79
N TRP A 109 2.32 -13.95 3.95
CA TRP A 109 0.88 -13.95 4.18
C TRP A 109 0.34 -12.51 4.18
N ALA A 110 0.87 -11.62 5.02
CA ALA A 110 0.62 -10.18 4.92
C ALA A 110 1.91 -9.39 4.77
N GLY A 111 1.97 -8.41 3.86
CA GLY A 111 3.11 -7.51 3.79
C GLY A 111 3.24 -6.68 5.08
N VAL A 112 2.22 -5.87 5.39
CA VAL A 112 2.14 -5.12 6.65
C VAL A 112 0.81 -5.35 7.34
N THR A 113 0.85 -5.72 8.62
CA THR A 113 -0.33 -5.76 9.48
C THR A 113 -0.30 -4.64 10.52
N LEU A 114 -1.36 -3.83 10.61
CA LEU A 114 -1.60 -2.92 11.73
C LEU A 114 -2.74 -3.45 12.60
N ASN A 115 -2.51 -3.52 13.91
CA ASN A 115 -3.52 -3.97 14.87
C ASN A 115 -3.62 -2.96 16.02
N PHE A 116 -4.81 -2.41 16.28
CA PHE A 116 -5.03 -1.35 17.27
C PHE A 116 -4.02 -0.19 17.17
N SER A 117 -3.65 0.22 15.96
CA SER A 117 -2.57 1.18 15.70
C SER A 117 -3.08 2.41 14.95
N SER A 118 -2.48 3.57 15.20
CA SER A 118 -2.92 4.85 14.61
C SER A 118 -1.75 5.81 14.40
N ILE A 119 -1.91 6.78 13.49
CA ILE A 119 -0.89 7.79 13.18
C ILE A 119 0.40 7.13 12.68
N ASN A 120 0.26 6.17 11.77
CA ASN A 120 1.36 5.52 11.08
C ASN A 120 1.29 5.83 9.59
N ARG A 121 2.45 5.82 8.92
CA ARG A 121 2.58 6.09 7.50
C ARG A 121 3.33 4.96 6.81
N ILE A 122 2.74 4.41 5.76
CA ILE A 122 3.33 3.39 4.89
C ILE A 122 3.43 4.01 3.50
N ALA A 123 4.65 4.24 2.99
CA ALA A 123 4.83 4.99 1.75
C ALA A 123 5.95 4.47 0.84
N GLY A 124 5.71 4.52 -0.47
CA GLY A 124 6.74 4.16 -1.46
C GLY A 124 7.22 2.71 -1.38
N CYS A 125 6.45 1.82 -0.75
CA CYS A 125 6.78 0.41 -0.62
C CYS A 125 6.22 -0.41 -1.78
N VAL A 126 6.81 -1.58 -2.00
CA VAL A 126 6.34 -2.59 -2.97
C VAL A 126 5.80 -3.79 -2.19
N PHE A 127 4.58 -4.20 -2.51
CA PHE A 127 3.88 -5.36 -1.97
C PHE A 127 3.60 -6.32 -3.12
N ALA A 128 4.35 -7.42 -3.22
CA ALA A 128 4.26 -8.37 -4.32
C ALA A 128 3.97 -9.80 -3.83
N ASP A 129 3.14 -10.55 -4.56
CA ASP A 129 2.92 -11.98 -4.31
C ASP A 129 2.52 -12.34 -2.86
N ASN A 130 1.83 -11.43 -2.16
CA ASN A 130 1.33 -11.71 -0.81
C ASN A 130 -0.12 -12.21 -0.84
N THR A 131 -0.57 -12.88 0.22
CA THR A 131 -2.02 -13.09 0.39
C THR A 131 -2.69 -11.72 0.59
N ASP A 132 -2.26 -10.96 1.58
CA ASP A 132 -2.68 -9.58 1.81
C ASP A 132 -1.48 -8.63 1.65
N GLY A 133 -1.57 -7.57 0.84
CA GLY A 133 -0.52 -6.55 0.81
C GLY A 133 -0.46 -5.82 2.15
N ILE A 134 -1.57 -5.18 2.52
CA ILE A 134 -1.76 -4.53 3.82
C ILE A 134 -3.04 -5.06 4.48
N ARG A 135 -2.96 -5.33 5.78
CA ARG A 135 -4.12 -5.69 6.61
C ARG A 135 -4.24 -4.86 7.87
N PHE A 136 -5.37 -4.19 8.05
CA PHE A 136 -5.67 -3.43 9.26
C PHE A 136 -6.78 -4.08 10.07
N TYR A 137 -6.58 -4.08 11.39
CA TYR A 137 -7.59 -4.44 12.37
C TYR A 137 -7.70 -3.32 13.40
N PHE A 138 -8.90 -2.73 13.52
CA PHE A 138 -9.17 -1.67 14.51
C PHE A 138 -8.13 -0.54 14.49
N SER A 139 -7.66 -0.17 13.29
CA SER A 139 -6.52 0.72 13.09
C SER A 139 -6.91 1.93 12.24
N SER A 140 -7.11 3.05 12.91
CA SER A 140 -7.67 4.28 12.33
C SER A 140 -6.64 5.39 12.24
N ASN A 141 -6.85 6.37 11.37
CA ASN A 141 -5.98 7.54 11.20
C ASN A 141 -4.55 7.19 10.76
N ASN A 142 -4.40 6.28 9.79
CA ASN A 142 -3.13 5.93 9.18
C ASN A 142 -3.10 6.36 7.70
N GLN A 143 -1.90 6.44 7.13
CA GLN A 143 -1.68 6.86 5.75
C GLN A 143 -0.99 5.73 4.96
N ILE A 144 -1.54 5.39 3.79
CA ILE A 144 -1.02 4.43 2.81
C ILE A 144 -0.83 5.20 1.50
N LEU A 145 0.41 5.59 1.22
CA LEU A 145 0.71 6.61 0.22
C LEU A 145 1.68 6.12 -0.84
N THR A 146 1.33 6.28 -2.12
CA THR A 146 2.25 6.05 -3.25
C THR A 146 2.97 4.69 -3.20
N ASN A 147 2.27 3.65 -2.76
CA ASN A 147 2.77 2.28 -2.75
C ASN A 147 2.39 1.56 -4.04
N THR A 148 3.11 0.48 -4.33
CA THR A 148 2.84 -0.42 -5.46
C THR A 148 2.39 -1.77 -4.92
N PHE A 149 1.20 -2.21 -5.30
CA PHE A 149 0.66 -3.53 -4.99
C PHE A 149 0.51 -4.31 -6.29
N GLU A 150 1.19 -5.45 -6.38
CA GLU A 150 1.19 -6.31 -7.56
C GLU A 150 0.96 -7.77 -7.15
N ASP A 151 0.09 -8.48 -7.88
CA ASP A 151 -0.09 -9.93 -7.76
C ASP A 151 -0.45 -10.42 -6.33
N ASN A 152 -1.16 -9.60 -5.54
CA ASN A 152 -1.66 -9.99 -4.23
C ASN A 152 -3.08 -10.59 -4.31
N GLU A 153 -3.48 -11.44 -3.37
CA GLU A 153 -4.89 -11.88 -3.31
C GLU A 153 -5.80 -10.69 -2.90
N ALA A 154 -5.44 -9.97 -1.83
CA ALA A 154 -6.01 -8.67 -1.52
C ALA A 154 -4.89 -7.62 -1.39
N ALA A 155 -4.96 -6.50 -2.10
CA ALA A 155 -3.92 -5.48 -1.97
C ALA A 155 -4.02 -4.75 -0.63
N ILE A 156 -5.21 -4.23 -0.29
CA ILE A 156 -5.45 -3.53 0.98
C ILE A 156 -6.77 -4.02 1.58
N TRP A 157 -6.69 -4.53 2.81
CA TRP A 157 -7.83 -5.02 3.58
C TRP A 157 -7.98 -4.26 4.90
N LEU A 158 -9.11 -3.58 5.11
CA LEU A 158 -9.42 -2.85 6.33
C LEU A 158 -10.64 -3.46 7.04
N ASP A 159 -10.44 -3.90 8.28
CA ASP A 159 -11.51 -4.36 9.18
C ASP A 159 -11.67 -3.36 10.34
N ALA A 160 -12.88 -2.81 10.53
CA ALA A 160 -13.23 -1.85 11.58
C ALA A 160 -12.22 -0.70 11.73
N SER A 161 -11.78 -0.15 10.60
CA SER A 161 -10.64 0.77 10.53
C SER A 161 -11.02 2.03 9.74
N ASN A 162 -11.02 3.17 10.43
CA ASN A 162 -11.72 4.37 9.97
C ASN A 162 -10.77 5.54 9.77
N ASN A 163 -11.17 6.51 8.96
CA ASN A 163 -10.41 7.76 8.75
C ASN A 163 -8.95 7.50 8.31
N ASN A 164 -8.71 6.46 7.52
CA ASN A 164 -7.42 6.23 6.89
C ASN A 164 -7.37 6.89 5.51
N GLU A 165 -6.16 7.23 5.06
CA GLU A 165 -5.90 7.84 3.76
C GLU A 165 -5.14 6.87 2.87
N LEU A 166 -5.74 6.47 1.75
CA LEU A 166 -5.16 5.63 0.71
C LEU A 166 -4.98 6.49 -0.54
N LEU A 167 -3.81 7.07 -0.73
CA LEU A 167 -3.59 8.10 -1.74
C LEU A 167 -2.47 7.74 -2.71
N GLY A 168 -2.71 7.90 -4.02
CA GLY A 168 -1.65 7.81 -5.02
C GLY A 168 -1.08 6.39 -5.22
N ASN A 169 -1.75 5.35 -4.75
CA ASN A 169 -1.24 3.97 -4.84
C ASN A 169 -1.51 3.36 -6.21
N TYR A 170 -0.59 2.52 -6.69
CA TYR A 170 -0.81 1.62 -7.81
C TYR A 170 -1.27 0.26 -7.27
N ILE A 171 -2.41 -0.24 -7.76
CA ILE A 171 -3.03 -1.48 -7.31
C ILE A 171 -3.34 -2.33 -8.55
N GLY A 172 -2.40 -3.21 -8.89
CA GLY A 172 -2.38 -3.97 -10.13
C GLY A 172 -2.46 -5.49 -9.94
N ASN A 173 -3.13 -6.19 -10.86
CA ASN A 173 -3.14 -7.66 -10.96
C ASN A 173 -3.55 -8.40 -9.67
N CYS A 174 -4.30 -7.75 -8.78
CA CYS A 174 -4.74 -8.35 -7.54
C CYS A 174 -6.10 -9.02 -7.70
N TYR A 175 -6.41 -10.04 -6.90
CA TYR A 175 -7.77 -10.61 -6.92
C TYR A 175 -8.79 -9.60 -6.38
N THR A 176 -8.49 -8.93 -5.27
CA THR A 176 -9.22 -7.75 -4.79
C THR A 176 -8.25 -6.59 -4.57
N GLY A 177 -8.58 -5.40 -5.08
CA GLY A 177 -7.78 -4.20 -4.85
C GLY A 177 -7.95 -3.69 -3.42
N VAL A 178 -9.01 -2.93 -3.16
CA VAL A 178 -9.35 -2.43 -1.81
C VAL A 178 -10.58 -3.15 -1.26
N TYR A 179 -10.49 -3.66 -0.04
CA TYR A 179 -11.61 -4.30 0.66
C TYR A 179 -11.83 -3.64 2.03
N LEU A 180 -12.99 -3.01 2.20
CA LEU A 180 -13.38 -2.28 3.41
C LEU A 180 -14.60 -2.96 4.04
N ASN A 181 -14.50 -3.41 5.29
CA ASN A 181 -15.56 -4.18 5.95
C ASN A 181 -15.60 -3.88 7.47
N LEU A 182 -16.68 -4.32 8.10
CA LEU A 182 -16.94 -4.28 9.53
C LEU A 182 -16.96 -2.84 10.07
N ASP A 183 -17.81 -1.98 9.50
CA ASP A 183 -17.94 -0.57 9.87
C ASP A 183 -16.64 0.23 9.59
N SER A 184 -15.97 -0.07 8.46
CA SER A 184 -14.76 0.64 8.00
C SER A 184 -15.15 1.89 7.21
N GLU A 185 -15.38 2.98 7.94
CA GLU A 185 -16.00 4.20 7.43
C GLU A 185 -15.03 5.38 7.29
N ALA A 186 -15.43 6.34 6.44
CA ALA A 186 -14.78 7.64 6.28
C ALA A 186 -13.28 7.53 5.93
N ASN A 187 -12.89 6.46 5.25
CA ASN A 187 -11.57 6.37 4.63
C ASN A 187 -11.57 7.15 3.32
N THR A 188 -10.46 7.81 3.01
CA THR A 188 -10.28 8.58 1.78
C THR A 188 -9.41 7.80 0.81
N ILE A 189 -9.96 7.46 -0.35
CA ILE A 189 -9.32 6.68 -1.40
C ILE A 189 -9.33 7.53 -2.68
N VAL A 190 -8.25 8.28 -2.93
CA VAL A 190 -8.17 9.27 -4.02
C VAL A 190 -6.85 9.19 -4.76
N GLY A 191 -6.88 9.41 -6.08
CA GLY A 191 -5.69 9.43 -6.94
C GLY A 191 -5.00 8.08 -7.05
N ASN A 192 -5.68 6.97 -6.78
CA ASN A 192 -5.12 5.63 -6.94
C ASN A 192 -5.36 5.12 -8.37
N ALA A 193 -4.55 4.16 -8.80
CA ALA A 193 -4.76 3.42 -10.04
C ALA A 193 -5.11 1.97 -9.77
N PHE A 194 -6.32 1.57 -10.13
CA PHE A 194 -6.78 0.18 -10.05
C PHE A 194 -6.68 -0.47 -11.43
N VAL A 195 -5.77 -1.43 -11.61
CA VAL A 195 -5.41 -1.98 -12.91
C VAL A 195 -5.53 -3.50 -12.93
N ASN A 196 -6.28 -4.06 -13.88
CA ASN A 196 -6.39 -5.51 -14.08
C ASN A 196 -6.66 -6.32 -12.78
N ASN A 197 -7.42 -5.76 -11.84
CA ASN A 197 -7.85 -6.49 -10.65
C ASN A 197 -9.13 -7.27 -10.97
N VAL A 198 -9.31 -8.47 -10.41
CA VAL A 198 -10.57 -9.22 -10.60
C VAL A 198 -11.74 -8.44 -10.01
N ARG A 199 -11.51 -7.80 -8.86
CA ARG A 199 -12.42 -6.83 -8.24
C ARG A 199 -11.62 -5.61 -7.78
N HIS A 200 -11.82 -4.44 -8.40
CA HIS A 200 -11.04 -3.25 -8.03
C HIS A 200 -11.27 -2.79 -6.59
N ALA A 201 -12.53 -2.74 -6.14
CA ALA A 201 -12.88 -2.29 -4.81
C ALA A 201 -14.14 -3.00 -4.28
N TYR A 202 -14.26 -3.08 -2.96
CA TYR A 202 -15.44 -3.50 -2.24
C TYR A 202 -15.54 -2.72 -0.92
N THR A 203 -16.74 -2.27 -0.58
CA THR A 203 -17.03 -1.55 0.64
C THR A 203 -18.44 -1.86 1.12
N ASP A 204 -18.60 -2.09 2.42
CA ASP A 204 -19.90 -2.29 3.08
C ASP A 204 -20.47 -0.99 3.67
N ASP A 205 -19.63 0.02 3.87
CA ASP A 205 -19.97 1.25 4.58
C ASP A 205 -19.46 2.50 3.84
N PRO A 206 -19.97 3.71 4.15
CA PRO A 206 -19.64 4.92 3.39
C PRO A 206 -18.16 5.33 3.47
N ASN A 207 -17.54 5.49 2.31
CA ASN A 207 -16.16 5.97 2.15
C ASN A 207 -16.06 7.07 1.08
N ILE A 208 -14.92 7.75 1.02
CA ILE A 208 -14.69 8.91 0.17
C ILE A 208 -13.78 8.49 -0.98
N TRP A 209 -14.31 8.50 -2.21
CA TRP A 209 -13.62 8.01 -3.41
C TRP A 209 -13.15 9.12 -4.37
N ASP A 210 -13.44 10.37 -4.02
CA ASP A 210 -13.02 11.57 -4.74
C ASP A 210 -12.88 12.76 -3.78
N ASP A 211 -12.18 13.81 -4.18
CA ASP A 211 -12.00 15.03 -3.39
C ASP A 211 -12.91 16.21 -3.84
N GLY A 212 -13.90 15.92 -4.69
CA GLY A 212 -14.75 16.93 -5.33
C GLY A 212 -14.15 17.55 -6.59
N THR A 213 -12.92 17.19 -6.96
CA THR A 213 -12.26 17.60 -8.20
C THR A 213 -11.60 16.45 -8.95
N GLU A 214 -11.05 15.47 -8.25
CA GLU A 214 -10.40 14.30 -8.82
C GLU A 214 -10.73 13.05 -7.98
N GLY A 215 -10.83 11.91 -8.67
CA GLY A 215 -11.08 10.61 -8.08
C GLY A 215 -9.94 9.63 -8.32
N ASN A 216 -10.27 8.41 -8.73
CA ASN A 216 -9.31 7.35 -9.02
C ASN A 216 -9.35 6.95 -10.50
N TYR A 217 -8.27 6.30 -10.94
CA TYR A 217 -8.24 5.62 -12.23
C TYR A 217 -8.71 4.18 -12.10
N TRP A 218 -9.63 3.79 -12.97
CA TRP A 218 -10.23 2.46 -13.00
C TRP A 218 -10.07 1.83 -14.38
N ASP A 219 -9.19 0.83 -14.49
CA ASP A 219 -9.01 0.10 -15.74
C ASP A 219 -10.34 -0.51 -16.22
N GLY A 220 -10.57 -0.47 -17.52
CA GLY A 220 -11.82 -0.89 -18.15
C GLY A 220 -13.01 0.06 -17.99
N PHE A 221 -12.99 1.04 -17.08
CA PHE A 221 -14.04 2.04 -16.97
C PHE A 221 -13.93 3.09 -18.08
N LYS A 222 -15.04 3.36 -18.76
CA LYS A 222 -15.13 4.36 -19.84
C LYS A 222 -16.49 5.01 -19.81
N ALA A 223 -16.51 6.33 -19.93
CA ALA A 223 -17.73 7.11 -20.05
C ALA A 223 -17.58 8.19 -21.12
N VAL A 224 -18.44 9.20 -21.09
CA VAL A 224 -18.27 10.43 -21.85
C VAL A 224 -17.42 11.39 -21.03
N ASP A 225 -16.51 12.09 -21.69
CA ASP A 225 -15.82 13.29 -21.21
C ASP A 225 -16.23 14.40 -22.19
N ALA A 226 -17.23 15.20 -21.82
CA ALA A 226 -17.87 16.17 -22.71
C ALA A 226 -17.20 17.54 -22.69
N ASP A 227 -16.50 17.89 -21.61
CA ASP A 227 -15.75 19.14 -21.48
C ASP A 227 -14.23 18.98 -21.72
N GLU A 228 -13.78 17.75 -22.01
CA GLU A 228 -12.42 17.38 -22.39
C GLU A 228 -11.39 17.70 -21.29
N ASP A 229 -11.79 17.60 -20.02
CA ASP A 229 -10.94 17.90 -18.87
C ASP A 229 -10.09 16.70 -18.41
N GLY A 230 -10.31 15.51 -18.98
CA GLY A 230 -9.61 14.28 -18.63
C GLY A 230 -10.23 13.49 -17.48
N ILE A 231 -11.42 13.87 -17.04
CA ILE A 231 -12.26 13.19 -16.05
C ILE A 231 -13.51 12.64 -16.75
N TRP A 232 -13.97 11.48 -16.32
CA TRP A 232 -15.21 10.92 -16.82
C TRP A 232 -16.43 11.61 -16.19
N ASP A 233 -17.36 12.13 -17.01
CA ASP A 233 -18.57 12.84 -16.56
C ASP A 233 -19.61 11.94 -15.87
N SER A 234 -19.43 10.62 -15.95
CA SER A 234 -20.30 9.65 -15.29
C SER A 234 -19.61 9.08 -14.06
N PRO A 235 -20.27 9.10 -12.89
CA PRO A 235 -19.72 8.48 -11.69
C PRO A 235 -19.44 7.00 -11.90
N ARG A 236 -18.40 6.53 -11.22
CA ARG A 236 -18.07 5.11 -11.12
C ARG A 236 -18.61 4.58 -9.79
N GLU A 237 -19.67 3.79 -9.87
CA GLU A 237 -20.26 3.10 -8.72
C GLU A 237 -19.27 2.08 -8.12
N ILE A 238 -19.13 2.09 -6.79
CA ILE A 238 -18.29 1.17 -6.01
C ILE A 238 -19.15 0.15 -5.28
N SER A 239 -20.22 0.59 -4.62
CA SER A 239 -21.19 -0.27 -3.95
C SER A 239 -22.63 0.09 -4.34
N ILE A 240 -23.54 -0.85 -4.11
CA ILE A 240 -24.97 -0.65 -4.38
C ILE A 240 -25.64 0.35 -3.41
N ASP A 241 -24.99 0.65 -2.29
CA ASP A 241 -25.52 1.50 -1.21
C ASP A 241 -25.09 2.97 -1.35
N GLY A 242 -24.48 3.33 -2.49
CA GLY A 242 -24.27 4.72 -2.91
C GLY A 242 -22.82 5.20 -2.87
N ASP A 243 -21.87 4.35 -2.48
CA ASP A 243 -20.45 4.69 -2.63
C ASP A 243 -20.09 4.73 -4.11
N GLN A 244 -19.62 5.88 -4.55
CA GLN A 244 -19.21 6.12 -5.93
C GLN A 244 -18.05 7.11 -5.96
N ASP A 245 -17.23 6.97 -6.99
CA ASP A 245 -16.25 7.96 -7.40
C ASP A 245 -16.92 8.90 -8.41
N ASN A 246 -17.10 10.17 -8.05
CA ASN A 246 -17.78 11.15 -8.90
C ASN A 246 -16.86 11.80 -9.95
N PHE A 247 -15.54 11.63 -9.81
CA PHE A 247 -14.55 12.24 -10.70
C PHE A 247 -13.53 11.21 -11.21
N PRO A 248 -13.96 10.12 -11.87
CA PRO A 248 -13.06 9.04 -12.25
C PRO A 248 -12.08 9.50 -13.33
N LEU A 249 -10.79 9.22 -13.14
CA LEU A 249 -9.72 9.69 -14.02
C LEU A 249 -9.66 8.89 -15.34
N MET A 250 -9.47 9.57 -16.48
CA MET A 250 -9.23 8.90 -17.77
C MET A 250 -7.85 8.26 -17.88
N THR A 251 -6.84 8.85 -17.24
CA THR A 251 -5.45 8.41 -17.28
C THR A 251 -4.81 8.54 -15.91
N HIS A 252 -3.71 7.82 -15.70
CA HIS A 252 -2.94 7.92 -14.47
C HIS A 252 -1.44 7.83 -14.77
N PRO A 253 -0.58 8.61 -14.11
CA PRO A 253 0.87 8.62 -14.39
C PRO A 253 1.57 7.26 -14.24
N LEU A 254 1.04 6.40 -13.38
CA LEU A 254 1.57 5.04 -13.15
C LEU A 254 1.03 3.98 -14.13
N VAL A 255 0.11 4.35 -15.04
CA VAL A 255 -0.51 3.43 -15.99
C VAL A 255 -0.08 3.79 -17.41
N PRO A 256 0.73 2.94 -18.09
CA PRO A 256 1.13 3.19 -19.47
C PRO A 256 -0.07 3.29 -20.40
N ALA A 257 -0.04 4.23 -21.34
CA ALA A 257 -1.05 4.29 -22.40
C ALA A 257 -1.08 2.95 -23.16
N PRO A 258 -2.26 2.42 -23.49
CA PRO A 258 -2.35 1.21 -24.28
C PRO A 258 -1.61 1.43 -25.62
N PRO A 259 -0.91 0.41 -26.13
CA PRO A 259 -0.24 0.52 -27.42
C PRO A 259 -1.26 0.91 -28.50
N PRO A 260 -0.86 1.71 -29.52
CA PRO A 260 -1.76 2.08 -30.60
C PRO A 260 -2.38 0.82 -31.21
N ALA A 261 -3.68 0.87 -31.51
CA ALA A 261 -4.34 -0.23 -32.21
C ALA A 261 -3.54 -0.54 -33.49
N THR A 262 -3.00 -1.75 -33.57
CA THR A 262 -2.39 -2.22 -34.81
C THR A 262 -3.55 -2.54 -35.74
N CYS A 263 -3.63 -1.85 -36.88
CA CYS A 263 -4.56 -2.25 -37.92
C CYS A 263 -4.08 -3.61 -38.43
N ASP A 264 -4.77 -4.68 -38.06
CA ASP A 264 -4.59 -5.99 -38.69
C ASP A 264 -4.87 -5.83 -40.19
N VAL A 265 -3.85 -6.05 -41.01
CA VAL A 265 -3.90 -6.05 -42.48
C VAL A 265 -4.15 -7.44 -43.03
#